data_AF-A0A485AU77-F1
#
_entry.id   AF-A0A485AU77-F1
#
_cell.length_a   1.000
_cell.length_b   1.000
_cell.length_c   1.000
_cell.angle_alpha   90.00
_cell.angle_beta   90.00
_cell.angle_gamma   90.00
#
_symmetry.space_group_name_H-M   'P 1'
#
loop_
_entity.id
_entity.type
_entity.pdbx_description
1 polymer ?
#
loop_
_entity_poly.entity_id
_entity_poly.type
_entity_poly.pdbx_seq_one_letter_code
_entity_poly.pdbx_strand_id
1 'polypeptide(L)'
;MRYRLYSRLGLSGGTITRIFSLSITTNWLGFILLGGVIFSANLVALPAHWYISQDTLRLIGGGLLAMSAVYLWACAFARRRHLTIKGQRLVLPSWRFALLQMALSVANWMVMGAIIWLLMAQQVDYFLVLGVLLVSSIAGVIVHIPAGIGVLEAVFIAMLSAESISRGAIIAALLAWRALYYFLPLLIATVGYLLLESRAKTLREKNQRKLADG
;
A
#
# COMPACT_ATOMS: atom_id res chain seq x y z
N MET A 1 -13.74 -7.88 -6.94
CA MET A 1 -13.14 -8.13 -8.28
C MET A 1 -12.19 -9.33 -8.32
N ARG A 2 -11.12 -9.41 -7.51
CA ARG A 2 -10.11 -10.50 -7.58
C ARG A 2 -10.68 -11.93 -7.46
N TYR A 3 -11.68 -12.15 -6.60
CA TYR A 3 -12.30 -13.48 -6.43
C TYR A 3 -12.97 -14.00 -7.71
N ARG A 4 -13.66 -13.13 -8.47
CA ARG A 4 -14.29 -13.48 -9.76
C ARG A 4 -13.27 -13.75 -10.87
N LEU A 5 -12.13 -13.05 -10.88
CA LEU A 5 -11.10 -13.24 -11.90
C LEU A 5 -10.33 -14.54 -11.67
N TYR A 6 -9.97 -14.84 -10.41
CA TYR A 6 -9.24 -16.06 -10.06
C TYR A 6 -10.13 -17.31 -10.06
N SER A 7 -11.43 -17.20 -9.73
CA SER A 7 -12.36 -18.33 -9.90
C SER A 7 -12.57 -18.67 -11.38
N ARG A 8 -12.55 -17.68 -12.28
CA ARG A 8 -12.57 -17.89 -13.74
C ARG A 8 -11.28 -18.52 -14.27
N LEU A 9 -10.16 -18.39 -13.56
CA LEU A 9 -8.87 -19.03 -13.87
C LEU A 9 -8.68 -20.39 -13.17
N GLY A 10 -9.71 -20.93 -12.50
CA GLY A 10 -9.68 -22.27 -11.90
C GLY A 10 -8.99 -22.38 -10.53
N LEU A 11 -8.65 -21.25 -9.89
CA LEU A 11 -8.01 -21.24 -8.57
C LEU A 11 -9.03 -21.44 -7.44
N SER A 12 -8.73 -22.36 -6.51
CA SER A 12 -9.58 -22.62 -5.33
C SER A 12 -9.75 -21.36 -4.46
N GLY A 13 -10.94 -21.17 -3.88
CA GLY A 13 -11.25 -20.01 -3.01
C GLY A 13 -10.30 -19.84 -1.82
N GLY A 14 -9.74 -20.95 -1.33
CA GLY A 14 -8.71 -20.94 -0.28
C GLY A 14 -7.40 -20.28 -0.72
N THR A 15 -6.97 -20.49 -1.96
CA THR A 15 -5.76 -19.86 -2.52
C THR A 15 -5.94 -18.35 -2.68
N ILE A 16 -7.13 -17.92 -3.11
CA ILE A 16 -7.45 -16.49 -3.29
C ILE A 16 -7.40 -15.75 -1.95
N THR A 17 -8.02 -16.32 -0.93
CA THR A 17 -8.04 -15.74 0.43
C THR A 17 -6.63 -15.65 1.01
N ARG A 18 -5.79 -16.66 0.75
CA ARG A 18 -4.40 -16.69 1.20
C ARG A 18 -3.53 -15.64 0.52
N ILE A 19 -3.66 -15.46 -0.81
CA ILE A 19 -2.95 -14.41 -1.55
C ILE A 19 -3.37 -13.01 -1.05
N PHE A 20 -4.67 -12.80 -0.86
CA PHE A 20 -5.19 -11.53 -0.37
C PHE A 20 -4.71 -11.20 1.04
N SER A 21 -4.79 -12.17 1.95
CA SER A 21 -4.31 -12.02 3.33
C SER A 21 -2.81 -11.74 3.36
N LEU A 22 -2.03 -12.44 2.51
CA LEU A 22 -0.61 -12.19 2.38
C LEU A 22 -0.34 -10.77 1.88
N SER A 23 -1.01 -10.30 0.82
CA SER A 23 -0.85 -8.94 0.30
C SER A 23 -1.17 -7.85 1.34
N ILE A 24 -2.25 -8.02 2.10
CA ILE A 24 -2.58 -7.08 3.18
C ILE A 24 -1.47 -7.09 4.24
N THR A 25 -1.09 -8.29 4.70
CA THR A 25 -0.04 -8.44 5.71
C THR A 25 1.27 -7.82 5.25
N THR A 26 1.67 -8.04 3.99
CA THR A 26 2.83 -7.41 3.35
C THR A 26 2.79 -5.90 3.48
N ASN A 27 1.68 -5.29 3.05
CA ASN A 27 1.54 -3.84 3.00
C ASN A 27 1.65 -3.20 4.40
N TRP A 28 0.99 -3.83 5.38
CA TRP A 28 1.00 -3.36 6.77
C TRP A 28 2.35 -3.62 7.46
N LEU A 29 3.07 -4.68 7.10
CA LEU A 29 4.41 -4.91 7.65
C LEU A 29 5.40 -3.82 7.23
N GLY A 30 5.39 -3.41 5.95
CA GLY A 30 6.21 -2.29 5.52
C GLY A 30 5.79 -0.99 6.20
N PHE A 31 4.48 -0.77 6.36
CA PHE A 31 3.94 0.38 7.10
C PHE A 31 4.47 0.43 8.54
N ILE A 32 4.36 -0.67 9.28
CA ILE A 32 4.77 -0.78 10.69
C ILE A 32 6.28 -0.54 10.80
N LEU A 33 7.09 -1.17 9.93
CA LEU A 33 8.53 -0.98 9.96
C LEU A 33 8.91 0.48 9.67
N LEU A 34 8.36 1.05 8.59
CA LEU A 34 8.67 2.41 8.15
C LEU A 34 8.21 3.45 9.19
N GLY A 35 6.97 3.33 9.68
CA GLY A 35 6.44 4.18 10.75
C GLY A 35 7.25 4.03 12.04
N GLY A 36 7.65 2.81 12.39
CA GLY A 36 8.54 2.55 13.51
C GLY A 36 9.85 3.31 13.42
N VAL A 37 10.53 3.25 12.27
CA VAL A 37 11.80 3.97 12.02
C VAL A 37 11.58 5.48 12.05
N ILE A 38 10.60 5.99 11.31
CA ILE A 38 10.37 7.43 11.17
C ILE A 38 9.98 8.09 12.50
N PHE A 39 9.08 7.44 13.25
CA PHE A 39 8.59 7.96 14.52
C PHE A 39 9.61 7.83 15.65
N SER A 40 10.43 6.78 15.67
CA SER A 40 11.50 6.63 16.68
C SER A 40 12.69 7.54 16.41
N ALA A 41 13.08 7.74 15.15
CA ALA A 41 14.20 8.60 14.75
C ALA A 41 13.86 10.10 14.79
N ASN A 42 12.63 10.45 15.17
CA ASN A 42 12.17 11.83 15.29
C ASN A 42 12.21 12.63 13.97
N LEU A 43 12.06 11.94 12.84
CA LEU A 43 12.14 12.52 11.50
C LEU A 43 10.87 13.29 11.10
N VAL A 44 9.82 13.25 11.92
CA VAL A 44 8.57 13.97 11.73
C VAL A 44 8.38 14.93 12.90
N ALA A 45 8.52 16.22 12.62
CA ALA A 45 8.11 17.27 13.55
C ALA A 45 6.59 17.44 13.42
N LEU A 46 5.83 17.00 14.42
CA LEU A 46 4.41 17.34 14.47
C LEU A 46 4.26 18.82 14.84
N PRO A 47 3.30 19.53 14.23
CA PRO A 47 2.97 20.88 14.63
C PRO A 47 2.62 20.94 16.13
N ALA A 48 3.08 21.98 16.83
CA ALA A 48 2.92 22.13 18.29
C ALA A 48 1.46 22.17 18.79
N HIS A 49 0.49 22.34 17.88
CA HIS A 49 -0.94 22.36 18.20
C HIS A 49 -1.58 20.96 18.25
N TRP A 50 -0.84 19.89 17.95
CA TRP A 50 -1.36 18.52 18.03
C TRP A 50 -1.25 17.96 19.44
N TYR A 51 -2.28 17.20 19.85
CA TYR A 51 -2.41 16.61 21.19
C TYR A 51 -1.37 15.51 21.51
N ILE A 52 -0.54 15.11 20.53
CA ILE A 52 0.43 14.02 20.67
C ILE A 52 1.81 14.62 20.92
N SER A 53 2.34 14.37 22.13
CA SER A 53 3.71 14.75 22.45
C SER A 53 4.72 13.95 21.61
N GLN A 54 5.87 14.56 21.34
CA GLN A 54 6.95 13.94 20.56
C GLN A 54 7.46 12.65 21.23
N ASP A 55 7.42 12.59 22.56
CA ASP A 55 7.79 11.40 23.33
C ASP A 55 6.78 10.27 23.18
N THR A 56 5.48 10.58 23.13
CA THR A 56 4.45 9.57 22.82
C THR A 56 4.64 9.00 21.41
N LEU A 57 4.96 9.85 20.43
CA LEU A 57 5.22 9.39 19.07
C LEU A 57 6.44 8.46 19.01
N ARG A 58 7.52 8.79 19.73
CA ARG A 58 8.71 7.93 19.85
C ARG A 58 8.40 6.59 20.51
N LEU A 59 7.57 6.58 21.55
CA LEU A 59 7.12 5.35 22.23
C LEU A 59 6.32 4.45 21.26
N ILE A 60 5.42 5.05 20.48
CA ILE A 60 4.68 4.34 19.42
C ILE A 60 5.65 3.78 18.39
N GLY A 61 6.62 4.58 17.93
CA GLY A 61 7.66 4.15 17.00
C GLY A 61 8.44 2.95 17.51
N GLY A 62 8.87 2.99 18.78
CA GLY A 62 9.53 1.88 19.45
C GLY A 62 8.67 0.62 19.51
N GLY A 63 7.38 0.75 19.82
CA GLY A 63 6.43 -0.36 19.81
C GLY A 63 6.25 -1.00 18.43
N LEU A 64 6.17 -0.19 17.37
CA LEU A 64 6.08 -0.66 15.99
C LEU A 64 7.35 -1.40 15.55
N LEU A 65 8.54 -0.90 15.94
CA LEU A 65 9.81 -1.58 15.69
C LEU A 65 9.89 -2.90 16.44
N ALA A 66 9.50 -2.94 17.71
CA ALA A 66 9.45 -4.17 18.49
C ALA A 66 8.54 -5.21 17.84
N MET A 67 7.35 -4.81 17.36
CA MET A 67 6.43 -5.69 16.65
C MET A 67 7.03 -6.24 15.35
N SER A 68 7.74 -5.41 14.59
CA SER A 68 8.45 -5.84 13.38
C SER A 68 9.59 -6.81 13.68
N ALA A 69 10.35 -6.55 14.76
CA ALA A 69 11.41 -7.44 15.23
C ALA A 69 10.87 -8.78 15.70
N VAL A 70 9.77 -8.80 16.46
CA VAL A 70 9.08 -10.03 16.90
C VAL A 70 8.58 -10.83 15.70
N TYR A 71 8.02 -10.18 14.67
CA TYR A 71 7.60 -10.85 13.45
C TYR A 71 8.76 -11.52 12.72
N LEU A 72 9.87 -10.79 12.50
CA LEU A 72 11.07 -11.35 11.87
C LEU A 72 11.68 -12.48 12.69
N TRP A 73 11.72 -12.33 14.01
CA TRP A 73 12.19 -13.36 14.94
C TRP A 73 11.31 -14.61 14.86
N ALA A 74 9.98 -14.46 14.89
CA ALA A 74 9.05 -15.57 14.72
C ALA A 74 9.23 -16.26 13.36
N CYS A 75 9.43 -15.51 12.27
CA CYS A 75 9.73 -16.06 10.94
C CYS A 75 11.08 -16.77 10.85
N ALA A 76 12.08 -16.37 11.64
CA ALA A 76 13.40 -16.98 11.68
C ALA A 76 13.44 -18.26 12.54
N PHE A 77 12.77 -18.26 13.69
CA PHE A 77 12.86 -19.33 14.70
C PHE A 77 11.69 -20.33 14.67
N ALA A 78 10.61 -20.08 13.93
CA ALA A 78 9.50 -21.02 13.81
C ALA A 78 9.91 -22.31 13.07
N ARG A 79 10.16 -23.39 13.82
CA ARG A 79 10.37 -24.76 13.30
C ARG A 79 9.12 -25.35 12.62
N ARG A 80 7.91 -24.92 12.99
CA ARG A 80 6.64 -25.36 12.38
C ARG A 80 6.07 -24.25 11.49
N ARG A 81 6.13 -24.45 10.17
CA ARG A 81 5.70 -23.47 9.15
C ARG A 81 4.19 -23.45 8.88
N HIS A 82 3.41 -24.22 9.63
CA HIS A 82 1.95 -24.29 9.52
C HIS A 82 1.34 -23.95 10.88
N LEU A 83 0.87 -22.71 11.06
CA LEU A 83 0.06 -22.32 12.21
C LEU A 83 -1.40 -22.25 11.76
N THR A 84 -2.23 -23.10 12.34
CA THR A 84 -3.67 -23.04 12.13
C THR A 84 -4.26 -22.10 13.16
N ILE A 85 -4.42 -20.82 12.82
CA ILE A 85 -5.07 -19.83 13.70
C ILE A 85 -6.53 -19.69 13.25
N LYS A 86 -7.47 -19.97 14.16
CA LYS A 86 -8.93 -19.88 13.92
C LYS A 86 -9.40 -20.59 12.63
N GLY A 87 -8.90 -21.81 12.37
CA GLY A 87 -9.27 -22.61 11.19
C GLY A 87 -8.64 -22.17 9.86
N GLN A 88 -7.89 -21.08 9.82
CA GLN A 88 -7.12 -20.64 8.66
C GLN A 88 -5.68 -21.18 8.78
N ARG A 89 -5.22 -21.92 7.76
CA ARG A 89 -3.82 -22.39 7.68
C ARG A 89 -2.91 -21.21 7.33
N LEU A 90 -2.44 -20.50 8.35
CA LEU A 90 -1.44 -19.45 8.22
C LEU A 90 -0.07 -20.12 8.06
N VAL A 91 0.45 -20.07 6.84
CA VAL A 91 1.79 -20.57 6.57
C VAL A 91 2.74 -19.42 6.78
N LEU A 92 3.58 -19.52 7.81
CA LEU A 92 4.60 -18.51 8.06
C LEU A 92 5.58 -18.52 6.89
N PRO A 93 5.81 -17.36 6.25
CA PRO A 93 6.79 -17.28 5.18
C PRO A 93 8.19 -17.61 5.73
N SER A 94 9.06 -18.14 4.86
CA SER A 94 10.47 -18.29 5.20
C SER A 94 11.08 -16.92 5.53
N TRP A 95 12.08 -16.87 6.40
CA TRP A 95 12.73 -15.61 6.78
C TRP A 95 13.19 -14.77 5.57
N ARG A 96 13.71 -15.41 4.52
CA ARG A 96 14.09 -14.74 3.25
C ARG A 96 12.88 -14.11 2.55
N PHE A 97 11.76 -14.82 2.52
CA PHE A 97 10.53 -14.31 1.93
C PHE A 97 9.94 -13.19 2.78
N ALA A 98 9.97 -13.30 4.10
CA ALA A 98 9.53 -12.24 5.02
C ALA A 98 10.36 -10.96 4.84
N LEU A 99 11.68 -11.06 4.70
CA LEU A 99 12.54 -9.93 4.40
C LEU A 99 12.23 -9.31 3.03
N LEU A 100 12.08 -10.13 1.99
CA LEU A 100 11.72 -9.63 0.66
C LEU A 100 10.35 -8.93 0.69
N GLN A 101 9.39 -9.51 1.41
CA GLN A 101 8.06 -8.97 1.61
C GLN A 101 8.11 -7.61 2.30
N MET A 102 8.90 -7.48 3.36
CA MET A 102 9.10 -6.20 4.06
C MET A 102 9.81 -5.18 3.18
N ALA A 103 10.89 -5.58 2.49
CA ALA A 103 11.65 -4.69 1.61
C ALA A 103 10.77 -4.15 0.46
N LEU A 104 9.99 -5.02 -0.20
CA LEU A 104 9.06 -4.60 -1.25
C LEU A 104 7.97 -3.67 -0.72
N SER A 105 7.43 -3.95 0.46
CA SER A 105 6.42 -3.08 1.05
C SER A 105 7.00 -1.73 1.46
N VAL A 106 8.18 -1.70 2.06
CA VAL A 106 8.90 -0.46 2.42
C VAL A 106 9.19 0.35 1.16
N ALA A 107 9.74 -0.27 0.12
CA ALA A 107 9.98 0.38 -1.16
C ALA A 107 8.70 0.96 -1.75
N ASN A 108 7.59 0.22 -1.71
CA ASN A 108 6.29 0.68 -2.17
C ASN A 108 5.82 1.95 -1.43
N TRP A 109 5.91 1.99 -0.10
CA TRP A 109 5.59 3.20 0.69
C TRP A 109 6.54 4.36 0.38
N MET A 110 7.85 4.10 0.29
CA MET A 110 8.84 5.12 -0.03
C MET A 110 8.62 5.72 -1.43
N VAL A 111 8.28 4.89 -2.42
CA VAL A 111 7.95 5.33 -3.78
C VAL A 111 6.68 6.18 -3.79
N MET A 112 5.64 5.79 -3.05
CA MET A 112 4.44 6.63 -2.91
C MET A 112 4.77 8.00 -2.32
N GLY A 113 5.52 8.03 -1.22
CA GLY A 113 5.97 9.28 -0.61
C GLY A 113 6.84 10.10 -1.56
N ALA A 114 7.72 9.46 -2.34
CA ALA A 114 8.62 10.14 -3.27
C ALA A 114 7.86 10.80 -4.42
N ILE A 115 6.84 10.14 -4.96
CA ILE A 115 5.99 10.74 -6.00
C ILE A 115 5.29 11.99 -5.46
N ILE A 116 4.70 11.92 -4.26
CA ILE A 116 4.05 13.08 -3.64
C ILE A 116 5.06 14.21 -3.42
N TRP A 117 6.22 13.89 -2.86
CA TRP A 117 7.30 14.85 -2.60
C TRP A 117 7.80 15.55 -3.87
N LEU A 118 7.98 14.79 -4.96
CA LEU A 118 8.34 15.34 -6.27
C LEU A 118 7.23 16.24 -6.83
N LEU A 119 5.96 15.84 -6.69
CA LEU A 119 4.81 16.63 -7.13
C LEU A 119 4.61 17.91 -6.31
N MET A 120 5.09 17.94 -5.08
CA MET A 120 5.17 19.14 -4.23
C MET A 120 6.37 20.04 -4.57
N ALA A 121 7.12 19.71 -5.63
CA ALA A 121 8.32 20.40 -6.06
C ALA A 121 9.40 20.48 -4.96
N GLN A 122 9.50 19.44 -4.11
CA GLN A 122 10.54 19.33 -3.07
C GLN A 122 10.55 20.48 -2.05
N GLN A 123 9.42 21.19 -1.89
CA GLN A 123 9.29 22.32 -0.96
C GLN A 123 9.25 21.89 0.52
N VAL A 124 9.04 20.61 0.79
CA VAL A 124 8.88 20.04 2.12
C VAL A 124 9.88 18.89 2.27
N ASP A 125 10.37 18.64 3.48
CA ASP A 125 11.23 17.49 3.74
C ASP A 125 10.55 16.16 3.37
N TYR A 126 11.33 15.24 2.78
CA TYR A 126 10.84 13.94 2.32
C TYR A 126 10.28 13.08 3.46
N PHE A 127 10.97 13.05 4.61
CA PHE A 127 10.53 12.24 5.74
C PHE A 127 9.29 12.82 6.39
N LEU A 128 9.11 14.14 6.37
CA LEU A 128 7.86 14.77 6.76
C LEU A 128 6.72 14.33 5.83
N VAL A 129 6.87 14.43 4.51
CA VAL A 129 5.85 13.96 3.54
C VAL A 129 5.51 12.48 3.76
N LEU A 130 6.53 11.65 3.95
CA LEU A 130 6.36 10.21 4.19
C LEU A 130 5.65 9.93 5.52
N GLY A 131 6.00 10.66 6.59
CA GLY A 131 5.33 10.58 7.88
C GLY A 131 3.86 10.98 7.81
N VAL A 132 3.57 12.10 7.15
CA VAL A 132 2.20 12.57 6.90
C VAL A 132 1.40 11.54 6.09
N LEU A 133 2.01 10.92 5.07
CA LEU A 133 1.39 9.85 4.29
C LEU A 133 1.04 8.63 5.18
N LEU A 134 1.94 8.23 6.07
CA LEU A 134 1.68 7.12 7.00
C LEU A 134 0.53 7.46 7.98
N VAL A 135 0.55 8.65 8.58
CA VAL A 135 -0.52 9.12 9.48
C VAL A 135 -1.86 9.19 8.74
N SER A 136 -1.86 9.74 7.52
CA SER A 136 -3.03 9.82 6.64
C SER A 136 -3.63 8.44 6.36
N SER A 137 -2.78 7.43 6.21
CA SER A 137 -3.21 6.06 5.93
C SER A 137 -3.94 5.43 7.11
N ILE A 138 -3.48 5.67 8.34
CA ILE A 138 -4.20 5.23 9.56
C ILE A 138 -5.53 5.98 9.67
N ALA A 139 -5.52 7.30 9.50
CA ALA A 139 -6.73 8.11 9.56
C ALA A 139 -7.76 7.64 8.53
N GLY A 140 -7.34 7.34 7.30
CA GLY A 140 -8.21 6.80 6.26
C GLY A 140 -8.86 5.47 6.63
N VAL A 141 -8.12 4.59 7.32
CA VAL A 141 -8.65 3.31 7.82
C VAL A 141 -9.67 3.52 8.94
N ILE A 142 -9.42 4.44 9.87
CA ILE A 142 -10.36 4.73 10.98
C ILE A 142 -11.67 5.29 10.44
N VAL A 143 -11.60 6.24 9.51
CA VAL A 143 -12.78 6.97 9.01
C VAL A 143 -13.58 6.13 7.99
N HIS A 144 -13.04 5.00 7.50
CA HIS A 144 -13.71 4.09 6.56
C HIS A 144 -14.27 4.77 5.30
N ILE A 145 -13.70 5.91 4.88
CA ILE A 145 -14.13 6.59 3.64
C ILE A 145 -13.54 5.85 2.43
N PRO A 146 -14.39 5.45 1.46
CA PRO A 146 -13.92 4.79 0.25
C PRO A 146 -12.92 5.68 -0.51
N ALA A 147 -11.80 5.08 -0.93
CA ALA A 147 -10.66 5.74 -1.57
C ALA A 147 -9.97 6.87 -0.74
N GLY A 148 -10.32 7.04 0.54
CA GLY A 148 -9.72 8.03 1.44
C GLY A 148 -9.81 9.47 0.90
N ILE A 149 -10.86 9.77 0.12
CA ILE A 149 -11.07 11.09 -0.48
C ILE A 149 -11.39 12.08 0.64
N GLY A 150 -10.67 13.19 0.69
CA GLY A 150 -10.81 14.24 1.70
C GLY A 150 -10.00 13.98 2.96
N VAL A 151 -9.85 12.72 3.41
CA VAL A 151 -9.07 12.39 4.61
C VAL A 151 -7.58 12.64 4.39
N LEU A 152 -7.04 12.16 3.27
CA LEU A 152 -5.63 12.33 2.96
C LEU A 152 -5.31 13.83 2.80
N GLU A 153 -6.14 14.55 2.06
CA GLU A 153 -6.00 15.99 1.84
C GLU A 153 -6.09 16.77 3.15
N ALA A 154 -7.04 16.44 4.03
CA ALA A 154 -7.21 17.09 5.32
C ALA A 154 -5.99 16.88 6.24
N VAL A 155 -5.46 15.66 6.30
CA VAL A 155 -4.28 15.36 7.13
C VAL A 155 -3.03 16.07 6.58
N PHE A 156 -2.84 16.09 5.26
CA PHE A 156 -1.73 16.83 4.64
C PHE A 156 -1.82 18.32 4.90
N ILE A 157 -3.00 18.93 4.74
CA ILE A 157 -3.20 20.36 5.03
C ILE A 157 -2.97 20.66 6.52
N ALA A 158 -3.43 19.78 7.41
CA ALA A 158 -3.26 19.97 8.84
C ALA A 158 -1.78 19.86 9.26
N MET A 159 -1.07 18.83 8.81
CA MET A 159 0.30 18.58 9.23
C MET A 159 1.33 19.49 8.54
N LEU A 160 1.06 19.92 7.30
CA LEU A 160 1.92 20.87 6.56
C LEU A 160 1.49 22.33 6.74
N SER A 161 0.59 22.61 7.67
CA SER A 161 0.10 23.98 7.91
C SER A 161 1.19 24.96 8.38
N ALA A 162 2.28 24.44 8.95
CA ALA A 162 3.45 25.22 9.38
C ALA A 162 4.46 25.46 8.25
N GLU A 163 4.35 24.76 7.13
CA GLU A 163 5.24 24.89 5.98
C GLU A 163 4.79 26.03 5.06
N SER A 164 5.70 26.59 4.26
CA SER A 164 5.42 27.71 3.34
C SER A 164 4.61 27.33 2.11
N ILE A 165 4.16 26.08 1.98
CA ILE A 165 3.44 25.58 0.81
C ILE A 165 1.96 25.98 0.85
N SER A 166 1.43 26.46 -0.27
CA SER A 166 0.02 26.83 -0.34
C SER A 166 -0.90 25.60 -0.28
N ARG A 167 -2.08 25.75 0.33
CA ARG A 167 -3.10 24.68 0.37
C ARG A 167 -3.49 24.20 -1.03
N GLY A 168 -3.56 25.13 -1.99
CA GLY A 168 -3.83 24.82 -3.39
C GLY A 168 -2.77 23.91 -4.01
N ALA A 169 -1.48 24.17 -3.73
CA ALA A 169 -0.38 23.33 -4.21
C ALA A 169 -0.41 21.92 -3.58
N ILE A 170 -0.72 21.80 -2.28
CA ILE A 170 -0.91 20.49 -1.63
C ILE A 170 -2.02 19.71 -2.33
N ILE A 171 -3.20 20.31 -2.50
CA ILE A 171 -4.35 19.64 -3.14
C ILE A 171 -3.99 19.24 -4.57
N ALA A 172 -3.35 20.13 -5.34
CA ALA A 172 -2.93 19.84 -6.71
C ALA A 172 -1.95 18.66 -6.78
N ALA A 173 -0.95 18.62 -5.90
CA ALA A 173 0.02 17.52 -5.82
C ALA A 173 -0.67 16.19 -5.49
N LEU A 174 -1.61 16.19 -4.55
CA LEU A 174 -2.36 14.99 -4.16
C LEU A 174 -3.31 14.50 -5.26
N LEU A 175 -3.97 15.42 -5.98
CA LEU A 175 -4.79 15.06 -7.13
C LEU A 175 -3.95 14.50 -8.28
N ALA A 176 -2.79 15.08 -8.56
CA ALA A 176 -1.84 14.57 -9.53
C ALA A 176 -1.31 13.18 -9.14
N TRP A 177 -1.01 12.98 -7.84
CA TRP A 177 -0.63 11.67 -7.32
C TRP A 177 -1.74 10.65 -7.54
N ARG A 178 -3.01 10.99 -7.27
CA ARG A 178 -4.17 10.11 -7.56
C ARG A 178 -4.29 9.80 -9.05
N ALA A 179 -4.06 10.77 -9.93
CA ALA A 179 -4.04 10.56 -11.38
C ALA A 179 -3.01 9.49 -11.77
N LEU A 180 -1.80 9.59 -11.24
CA LEU A 180 -0.72 8.64 -11.50
C LEU A 180 -0.95 7.27 -10.85
N TYR A 181 -1.51 7.22 -9.65
CA TYR A 181 -1.61 5.97 -8.89
C TYR A 181 -2.91 5.19 -9.16
N TYR A 182 -4.00 5.87 -9.49
CA TYR A 182 -5.31 5.25 -9.70
C TYR A 182 -5.73 5.26 -11.17
N PHE A 183 -5.62 6.41 -11.84
CA PHE A 183 -6.15 6.54 -13.20
C PHE A 183 -5.21 5.95 -14.24
N LEU A 184 -3.90 6.16 -14.12
CA LEU A 184 -2.94 5.62 -15.09
C LEU A 184 -2.95 4.08 -15.14
N PRO A 185 -2.89 3.33 -14.02
CA PRO A 185 -2.96 1.87 -14.07
C PRO A 185 -4.33 1.38 -14.56
N LEU A 186 -5.42 2.09 -14.23
CA LEU A 186 -6.76 1.76 -14.73
C LEU A 186 -6.85 1.92 -16.25
N LEU A 187 -6.26 2.98 -16.79
CA LEU A 187 -6.21 3.25 -18.23
C LEU A 187 -5.41 2.16 -18.94
N ILE A 188 -4.22 1.83 -18.43
CA ILE A 188 -3.39 0.73 -18.97
C ILE A 188 -4.14 -0.59 -18.93
N ALA A 189 -4.80 -0.93 -17.81
CA ALA A 189 -5.55 -2.16 -17.68
C ALA A 189 -6.75 -2.22 -18.65
N THR A 190 -7.45 -1.09 -18.83
CA THR A 190 -8.60 -0.98 -19.74
C THR A 190 -8.16 -1.14 -21.19
N VAL A 191 -7.10 -0.44 -21.61
CA VAL A 191 -6.54 -0.56 -22.96
C VAL A 191 -6.03 -1.98 -23.21
N GLY A 192 -5.28 -2.56 -22.27
CA GLY A 192 -4.81 -3.94 -22.38
C GLY A 192 -5.95 -4.95 -22.50
N TYR A 193 -7.01 -4.79 -21.71
CA TYR A 193 -8.19 -5.63 -21.78
C TYR A 193 -8.91 -5.52 -23.14
N LEU A 194 -9.14 -4.31 -23.63
CA LEU A 194 -9.78 -4.07 -24.94
C LEU A 194 -8.96 -4.65 -26.09
N LEU A 195 -7.63 -4.54 -26.04
CA LEU A 195 -6.73 -5.14 -27.03
C LEU A 195 -6.80 -6.68 -27.01
N LEU A 196 -6.81 -7.29 -25.82
CA LEU A 196 -6.94 -8.74 -25.68
C LEU A 196 -8.30 -9.24 -26.17
N GLU A 197 -9.39 -8.54 -25.84
CA GLU A 197 -10.73 -8.94 -26.25
C GLU A 197 -10.93 -8.77 -27.77
N SER A 198 -10.39 -7.69 -28.36
CA SER A 198 -10.37 -7.50 -29.81
C SER A 198 -9.64 -8.64 -30.54
N ARG A 199 -8.47 -9.06 -30.02
CA ARG A 199 -7.70 -10.19 -30.56
C ARG A 199 -8.40 -11.54 -30.37
N ALA A 200 -9.07 -11.74 -29.23
CA ALA A 200 -9.81 -12.96 -28.95
C ALA A 200 -11.02 -13.11 -29.87
N LYS A 201 -11.75 -12.03 -30.17
CA LYS A 201 -12.84 -12.03 -31.16
C LYS A 201 -12.34 -12.39 -32.56
N THR A 202 -11.27 -11.75 -33.02
CA THR A 202 -10.71 -12.03 -34.37
C THR A 202 -10.20 -13.46 -34.52
N LEU A 203 -9.60 -14.05 -33.47
CA LEU A 203 -9.19 -15.46 -33.47
C LEU A 203 -10.39 -16.42 -33.50
N ARG A 204 -11.47 -16.10 -32.79
CA ARG A 204 -12.72 -16.90 -32.78
C ARG A 204 -13.40 -16.89 -34.15
N GLU A 205 -13.50 -15.73 -34.77
CA GLU A 205 -14.05 -15.56 -36.12
C GLU A 205 -13.25 -16.32 -37.17
N LYS A 206 -11.91 -16.28 -37.10
CA LYS A 206 -11.03 -17.08 -37.99
C LYS A 206 -11.22 -18.58 -37.83
N ASN A 207 -11.35 -19.08 -36.59
CA ASN A 207 -11.57 -20.50 -36.34
C ASN A 207 -12.96 -20.96 -36.81
N GLN A 208 -14.00 -20.14 -36.65
CA GLN A 208 -15.35 -20.46 -37.15
C GLN A 208 -15.41 -20.51 -38.67
N ARG A 209 -14.71 -19.61 -39.38
CA ARG A 209 -14.59 -19.69 -40.85
C ARG A 209 -13.86 -20.96 -41.29
N LYS A 210 -12.75 -21.32 -40.65
CA LYS A 210 -12.04 -22.59 -40.92
C LYS A 210 -12.89 -23.84 -40.68
N LEU A 211 -13.83 -23.80 -39.73
CA LEU A 211 -14.77 -24.90 -39.44
C LEU A 211 -15.97 -24.93 -40.39
N ALA A 212 -16.27 -23.82 -41.07
CA ALA A 212 -17.35 -23.73 -42.06
C ALA A 212 -16.87 -24.08 -43.49
N ASP A 213 -15.57 -23.89 -43.75
CA ASP A 213 -14.94 -24.14 -45.06
C ASP A 213 -14.34 -25.55 -45.21
N GLY A 214 -14.46 -26.44 -44.20
CA GLY A 214 -13.92 -27.81 -44.20
C GLY A 214 -14.97 -28.85 -43.86
#